data_AF-A0A0E1RWV3-F1
#
_entry.id   AF-A0A0E1RWV3-F1
#
_cell.length_a   1.000
_cell.length_b   1.000
_cell.length_c   1.000
_cell.angle_alpha   90.00
_cell.angle_beta   90.00
_cell.angle_gamma   90.00
#
_symmetry.space_group_name_H-M   'P 1'
#
loop_
_entity.id
_entity.type
_entity.pdbx_description
1 polymer ?
#
loop_
_entity_poly.entity_id
_entity_poly.type
_entity_poly.pdbx_seq_one_letter_code
_entity_poly.pdbx_strand_id
1 'polypeptide(L)'
;MPLGLLRTRAVFGAGRSFIRPNYAPWTVTRIRLYGSQDLSPGGPPQPGQETPEMPERDSRSDEPTLRSTLLRMFESAATTFASIAVLGLAGYSYYKYYKYLVLKKMDNAFNPGDPVLEVAGVAPSMGTEGSDTTHWIQREEQTRVDEIINGTTKGRYFLLIGEKGTGKSSMILDAMRKIDGAGVAMFEAHADLEIFRVRLGKALDFEYHEDYIGSLFSIRGPRDTTALLDIERALNKLEKVALRRRRKSKTPLILIVNSTHLVSDDEDGRDLLEMLQQRAEQWAASNLITIVFNSDDYWVYERLKRYASRMEVIPVPDLPKDKAMRALYQFRAKYLNETTPKEILEEIYDKVGGRLTFLNRVAKATDMIAACDAICQAEKTWFLNKCWILGEEMDDDVMDEQKYSSAAMVLAKALVDLEKDMESTYDPEKGHILPELPLHKARQVMTRADFIQSYDHDNIFTIDSRAMVRADSVPMQRAFREICSEPGFEEHLEATLDRISDIESLGRTREVTVKDFWHGGKFKAIMRDRKGRETGTLEIGVVKPEGEDDDGDD
;
A
#
# COMPACT_ATOMS: atom_id res chain seq x y z
N MET A 1 -1.45 -10.33 60.99
CA MET A 1 -0.94 -9.32 61.95
C MET A 1 -0.22 -10.03 63.09
N PRO A 2 0.83 -9.48 63.72
CA PRO A 2 1.56 -8.21 63.52
C PRO A 2 3.01 -8.44 62.98
N LEU A 3 3.64 -7.58 62.16
CA LEU A 3 4.18 -6.20 62.31
C LEU A 3 5.52 -6.09 63.09
N GLY A 4 6.59 -5.67 62.38
CA GLY A 4 7.90 -5.29 62.93
C GLY A 4 9.02 -5.28 61.85
N LEU A 5 9.04 -4.33 60.90
CA LEU A 5 9.93 -3.16 60.88
C LEU A 5 11.44 -3.47 60.96
N LEU A 6 12.12 -3.44 59.81
CA LEU A 6 13.51 -2.99 59.74
C LEU A 6 13.79 -2.30 58.40
N ARG A 7 13.96 -0.98 58.49
CA ARG A 7 14.52 -0.11 57.45
C ARG A 7 16.03 -0.34 57.38
N THR A 8 16.57 -0.40 56.18
CA THR A 8 17.96 0.00 55.94
C THR A 8 18.03 0.75 54.61
N ARG A 9 18.39 2.04 54.72
CA ARG A 9 18.75 2.92 53.61
C ARG A 9 20.15 2.54 53.14
N ALA A 10 20.34 2.41 51.83
CA ALA A 10 21.62 2.67 51.20
C ALA A 10 21.39 3.68 50.06
N VAL A 11 22.15 4.76 50.12
CA VAL A 11 22.14 5.93 49.26
C VAL A 11 23.04 5.64 48.06
N PHE A 12 22.53 5.80 46.84
CA PHE A 12 23.36 6.12 45.69
C PHE A 12 22.74 7.32 44.97
N GLY A 13 23.48 8.43 45.02
CA GLY A 13 23.23 9.61 44.22
C GLY A 13 23.82 9.44 42.83
N ALA A 14 23.08 9.89 41.83
CA ALA A 14 23.60 10.33 40.54
C ALA A 14 22.68 11.44 40.05
N GLY A 15 23.24 12.63 39.88
CA GLY A 15 22.52 13.86 39.59
C GLY A 15 21.81 13.81 38.25
N ARG A 16 20.51 14.14 38.26
CA ARG A 16 19.78 14.57 37.06
C ARG A 16 19.90 16.07 36.94
N SER A 17 20.71 16.52 35.98
CA SER A 17 20.68 17.88 35.45
C SER A 17 19.34 18.10 34.74
N PHE A 18 18.36 18.65 35.46
CA PHE A 18 17.15 19.19 34.86
C PHE A 18 17.48 20.49 34.14
N ILE A 19 17.73 20.40 32.83
CA ILE A 19 17.72 21.57 31.94
C ILE A 19 16.24 21.93 31.74
N ARG A 20 15.80 23.02 32.36
CA ARG A 20 14.50 23.65 32.08
C ARG A 20 14.54 24.26 30.67
N PRO A 21 13.56 23.99 29.80
CA PRO A 21 13.42 24.77 28.56
C PRO A 21 12.95 26.18 28.93
N ASN A 22 13.79 27.17 28.67
CA ASN A 22 13.40 28.58 28.68
C ASN A 22 12.53 28.83 27.44
N TYR A 23 11.22 28.76 27.61
CA TYR A 23 10.28 29.31 26.63
C TYR A 23 10.34 30.84 26.70
N ALA A 24 10.92 31.46 25.68
CA ALA A 24 10.80 32.89 25.47
C ALA A 24 9.32 33.23 25.15
N PRO A 25 8.70 34.22 25.83
CA PRO A 25 7.35 34.62 25.50
C PRO A 25 7.37 35.40 24.20
N TRP A 26 6.69 34.87 23.19
CA TRP A 26 6.38 35.58 21.95
C TRP A 26 5.52 36.80 22.28
N THR A 27 6.02 37.99 21.97
CA THR A 27 5.27 39.24 22.02
C THR A 27 4.21 39.24 20.93
N VAL A 28 3.00 38.80 21.30
CA VAL A 28 1.80 38.91 20.47
C VAL A 28 1.44 40.38 20.32
N THR A 29 1.54 40.91 19.10
CA THR A 29 0.99 42.22 18.77
C THR A 29 -0.53 42.13 18.85
N ARG A 30 -1.15 42.86 19.80
CA ARG A 30 -2.61 42.95 19.96
C ARG A 30 -3.23 43.54 18.69
N ILE A 31 -3.85 42.70 17.87
CA ILE A 31 -4.86 43.11 16.90
C ILE A 31 -6.18 43.22 17.66
N ARG A 32 -6.79 44.41 17.66
CA ARG A 32 -8.12 44.66 18.23
C ARG A 32 -9.14 43.79 17.49
N LEU A 33 -9.78 42.86 18.19
CA LEU A 33 -11.06 42.30 17.77
C LEU A 33 -12.10 43.42 17.81
N TYR A 34 -12.68 43.73 16.65
CA TYR A 34 -14.01 44.33 16.56
C TYR A 34 -15.02 43.21 16.32
N GLY A 35 -16.17 43.36 16.97
CA GLY A 35 -17.14 42.31 17.25
C GLY A 35 -17.78 41.64 16.04
N SER A 36 -18.23 40.41 16.31
CA SER A 36 -19.18 39.65 15.53
C SER A 36 -20.43 40.48 15.21
N GLN A 37 -20.77 40.57 13.94
CA GLN A 37 -22.13 40.87 13.49
C GLN A 37 -22.55 39.83 12.46
N ASP A 38 -23.70 39.22 12.76
CA ASP A 38 -24.42 38.26 11.94
C ASP A 38 -24.69 38.82 10.53
N LEU A 39 -24.26 38.08 9.51
CA LEU A 39 -24.64 38.32 8.12
C LEU A 39 -25.97 37.63 7.85
N SER A 40 -27.07 38.39 7.96
CA SER A 40 -28.35 38.02 7.33
C SER A 40 -28.32 38.37 5.83
N PRO A 41 -28.92 37.55 4.94
CA PRO A 41 -28.93 37.81 3.50
C PRO A 41 -29.98 38.87 3.15
N GLY A 42 -29.54 40.10 2.90
CA GLY A 42 -30.40 41.18 2.44
C GLY A 42 -30.72 41.07 0.94
N GLY A 43 -31.99 40.79 0.62
CA GLY A 43 -32.57 40.98 -0.71
C GLY A 43 -32.70 42.47 -1.10
N PRO A 44 -33.21 42.78 -2.30
CA PRO A 44 -33.22 44.15 -2.83
C PRO A 44 -34.15 45.06 -2.00
N PRO A 45 -33.79 46.34 -1.77
CA PRO A 45 -34.55 47.22 -0.88
C PRO A 45 -35.87 47.72 -1.50
N GLN A 46 -36.94 47.66 -0.72
CA GLN A 46 -38.19 48.40 -0.93
C GLN A 46 -38.08 49.84 -0.38
N PRO A 47 -38.76 50.82 -0.99
CA PRO A 47 -38.60 52.23 -0.65
C PRO A 47 -39.52 52.68 0.48
N GLY A 48 -38.97 53.31 1.52
CA GLY A 48 -39.74 54.08 2.49
C GLY A 48 -38.95 54.43 3.75
N GLN A 49 -38.78 55.75 4.00
CA GLN A 49 -38.44 56.41 5.28
C GLN A 49 -37.00 56.19 5.83
N GLU A 50 -36.19 57.17 6.21
CA GLU A 50 -36.33 58.59 6.60
C GLU A 50 -35.06 59.39 6.23
N THR A 51 -35.23 60.68 5.98
CA THR A 51 -34.22 61.68 5.61
C THR A 51 -33.38 62.19 6.80
N PRO A 52 -32.07 62.44 6.62
CA PRO A 52 -31.36 63.49 7.34
C PRO A 52 -31.17 64.73 6.46
N GLU A 53 -31.35 65.90 7.07
CA GLU A 53 -31.25 67.24 6.47
C GLU A 53 -29.91 67.49 5.74
N MET A 54 -30.00 68.06 4.52
CA MET A 54 -28.88 68.64 3.80
C MET A 54 -28.89 70.18 3.96
N PRO A 55 -27.72 70.85 4.02
CA PRO A 55 -27.68 72.30 3.95
C PRO A 55 -27.97 72.76 2.52
N GLU A 56 -28.78 73.81 2.42
CA GLU A 56 -29.15 74.50 1.18
C GLU A 56 -27.90 74.84 0.34
N ARG A 57 -27.92 74.38 -0.92
CA ARG A 57 -27.09 74.96 -1.98
C ARG A 57 -28.02 75.37 -3.12
N ASP A 58 -27.98 76.67 -3.39
CA ASP A 58 -28.72 77.39 -4.41
C ASP A 58 -28.91 76.61 -5.72
N SER A 59 -30.18 76.52 -6.11
CA SER A 59 -30.59 76.03 -7.42
C SER A 59 -30.45 77.15 -8.45
N ARG A 60 -29.50 77.01 -9.37
CA ARG A 60 -29.65 77.55 -10.72
C ARG A 60 -30.00 76.40 -11.65
N SER A 61 -31.22 76.50 -12.18
CA SER A 61 -31.81 75.65 -13.19
C SER A 61 -30.99 75.66 -14.49
N ASP A 62 -30.28 74.57 -14.76
CA ASP A 62 -29.90 74.18 -16.12
C ASP A 62 -30.71 72.94 -16.47
N GLU A 63 -31.57 73.06 -17.48
CA GLU A 63 -32.26 71.93 -18.09
C GLU A 63 -31.23 70.85 -18.50
N PRO A 64 -31.52 69.55 -18.31
CA PRO A 64 -30.60 68.49 -18.69
C PRO A 64 -30.44 68.48 -20.21
N THR A 65 -29.43 69.18 -20.70
CA THR A 65 -29.05 69.12 -22.10
C THR A 65 -28.55 67.70 -22.38
N LEU A 66 -29.00 67.08 -23.47
CA LEU A 66 -28.58 65.72 -23.86
C LEU A 66 -27.07 65.49 -23.75
N ARG A 67 -26.26 66.54 -23.96
CA ARG A 67 -24.80 66.51 -23.79
C ARG A 67 -24.32 66.29 -22.35
N SER A 68 -24.96 66.90 -21.34
CA SER A 68 -24.55 66.74 -19.94
C SER A 68 -24.95 65.36 -19.38
N THR A 69 -26.10 64.84 -19.81
CA THR A 69 -26.52 63.47 -19.52
C THR A 69 -25.61 62.45 -20.19
N LEU A 70 -25.24 62.65 -21.46
CA LEU A 70 -24.30 61.78 -22.18
C LEU A 70 -22.89 61.81 -21.55
N LEU A 71 -22.42 62.97 -21.09
CA LEU A 71 -21.14 63.09 -20.36
C LEU A 71 -21.16 62.32 -19.04
N ARG A 72 -22.24 62.44 -18.25
CA ARG A 72 -22.41 61.65 -17.01
C ARG A 72 -22.53 60.16 -17.27
N MET A 73 -23.22 59.76 -18.34
CA MET A 73 -23.27 58.35 -18.76
C MET A 73 -21.89 57.85 -19.19
N PHE A 74 -21.10 58.67 -19.87
CA PHE A 74 -19.73 58.34 -20.26
C PHE A 74 -18.79 58.23 -19.05
N GLU A 75 -18.91 59.14 -18.08
CA GLU A 75 -18.13 59.11 -16.83
C GLU A 75 -18.46 57.86 -15.99
N SER A 76 -19.75 57.52 -15.88
CA SER A 76 -20.20 56.29 -15.23
C SER A 76 -19.69 55.04 -15.96
N ALA A 77 -19.83 54.99 -17.30
CA ALA A 77 -19.33 53.90 -18.11
C ALA A 77 -17.80 53.74 -18.03
N ALA A 78 -17.05 54.85 -18.02
CA ALA A 78 -15.61 54.86 -17.86
C ALA A 78 -15.19 54.35 -16.48
N THR A 79 -15.92 54.71 -15.42
CA THR A 79 -15.68 54.25 -14.05
C THR A 79 -15.95 52.75 -13.90
N THR A 80 -17.04 52.25 -14.48
CA THR A 80 -17.34 50.82 -14.51
C THR A 80 -16.31 50.06 -15.33
N PHE A 81 -15.90 50.59 -16.48
CA PHE A 81 -14.85 49.99 -17.31
C PHE A 81 -13.50 49.94 -16.59
N ALA A 82 -13.09 51.03 -15.94
CA ALA A 82 -11.86 51.07 -15.14
C ALA A 82 -11.90 50.02 -14.01
N SER A 83 -13.04 49.88 -13.34
CA SER A 83 -13.23 48.89 -12.29
C SER A 83 -13.11 47.45 -12.82
N ILE A 84 -13.75 47.14 -13.95
CA ILE A 84 -13.64 45.84 -14.63
C ILE A 84 -12.21 45.60 -15.10
N ALA A 85 -11.53 46.61 -15.64
CA ALA A 85 -10.15 46.51 -16.11
C ALA A 85 -9.18 46.21 -14.96
N VAL A 86 -9.33 46.88 -13.81
CA VAL A 86 -8.54 46.63 -12.60
C VAL A 86 -8.80 45.21 -12.08
N LEU A 87 -10.07 44.78 -11.99
CA LEU A 87 -10.42 43.42 -11.59
C LEU A 87 -9.84 42.37 -12.56
N GLY A 88 -9.92 42.61 -13.87
CA GLY A 88 -9.34 41.74 -14.89
C GLY A 88 -7.82 41.64 -14.80
N LEU A 89 -7.13 42.76 -14.61
CA LEU A 89 -5.67 42.81 -14.41
C LEU A 89 -5.23 42.11 -13.12
N ALA A 90 -5.95 42.35 -12.01
CA ALA A 90 -5.67 41.71 -10.73
C ALA A 90 -5.88 40.19 -10.82
N GLY A 91 -7.00 39.75 -11.40
CA GLY A 91 -7.32 38.33 -11.61
C GLY A 91 -6.29 37.64 -12.50
N TYR A 92 -5.89 38.27 -13.61
CA TYR A 92 -4.87 37.71 -14.51
C TYR A 92 -3.48 37.65 -13.87
N SER A 93 -3.09 38.69 -13.14
CA SER A 93 -1.80 38.76 -12.45
C SER A 93 -1.71 37.71 -11.35
N TYR A 94 -2.76 37.59 -10.55
CA TYR A 94 -2.88 36.53 -9.54
C TYR A 94 -2.83 35.14 -10.18
N TYR A 95 -3.59 34.92 -11.25
CA TYR A 95 -3.60 33.63 -11.96
C TYR A 95 -2.22 33.22 -12.47
N LYS A 96 -1.47 34.16 -13.06
CA LYS A 96 -0.08 33.91 -13.48
C LYS A 96 0.84 33.65 -12.29
N TYR A 97 0.72 34.45 -11.22
CA TYR A 97 1.51 34.27 -10.01
C TYR A 97 1.26 32.90 -9.37
N TYR A 98 0.01 32.50 -9.21
CA TYR A 98 -0.39 31.20 -8.67
C TYR A 98 0.20 30.04 -9.49
N LYS A 99 0.06 30.08 -10.82
CA LYS A 99 0.67 29.07 -11.72
C LYS A 99 2.18 29.00 -11.58
N TYR A 100 2.85 30.13 -11.37
CA TYR A 100 4.28 30.17 -11.13
C TYR A 100 4.64 29.58 -9.76
N LEU A 101 3.90 29.95 -8.71
CA LEU A 101 4.09 29.48 -7.34
C LEU A 101 3.96 27.96 -7.23
N VAL A 102 2.91 27.37 -7.80
CA VAL A 102 2.69 25.91 -7.81
C VAL A 102 3.87 25.17 -8.41
N LEU A 103 4.38 25.64 -9.56
CA LEU A 103 5.53 25.00 -10.20
C LEU A 103 6.85 25.25 -9.45
N LYS A 104 6.95 26.33 -8.67
CA LYS A 104 8.11 26.62 -7.83
C LYS A 104 8.12 25.76 -6.56
N LYS A 105 6.97 25.61 -5.90
CA LYS A 105 6.77 24.68 -4.77
C LYS A 105 7.20 23.26 -5.17
N MET A 106 6.65 22.76 -6.27
CA MET A 106 7.00 21.44 -6.80
C MET A 106 8.47 21.30 -7.24
N ASP A 107 9.12 22.36 -7.72
CA ASP A 107 10.56 22.34 -8.00
C ASP A 107 11.38 22.22 -6.71
N ASN A 108 10.93 22.86 -5.62
CA ASN A 108 11.57 22.81 -4.32
C ASN A 108 11.51 21.42 -3.68
N ALA A 109 10.49 20.62 -3.97
CA ALA A 109 10.35 19.26 -3.46
C ALA A 109 11.52 18.33 -3.82
N PHE A 110 12.30 18.66 -4.85
CA PHE A 110 13.49 17.90 -5.27
C PHE A 110 14.80 18.63 -4.97
N ASN A 111 14.79 19.67 -4.14
CA ASN A 111 16.02 20.27 -3.65
C ASN A 111 16.60 19.41 -2.52
N PRO A 112 17.91 19.53 -2.21
CA PRO A 112 18.52 18.78 -1.12
C PRO A 112 17.84 19.03 0.23
N GLY A 113 17.92 18.06 1.14
CA GLY A 113 17.30 18.13 2.47
C GLY A 113 15.87 17.57 2.52
N ASP A 114 15.66 16.39 1.92
CA ASP A 114 14.34 15.71 1.94
C ASP A 114 13.94 15.35 3.40
N PRO A 115 12.76 15.79 3.89
CA PRO A 115 12.25 15.44 5.21
C PRO A 115 12.16 13.93 5.47
N VAL A 116 11.99 13.10 4.45
CA VAL A 116 11.97 11.64 4.58
C VAL A 116 13.30 11.12 5.15
N LEU A 117 14.43 11.73 4.79
CA LEU A 117 15.74 11.36 5.32
C LEU A 117 15.87 11.74 6.80
N GLU A 118 15.31 12.87 7.22
CA GLU A 118 15.25 13.28 8.63
C GLU A 118 14.40 12.34 9.46
N VAL A 119 13.20 12.01 8.98
CA VAL A 119 12.26 11.10 9.67
C VAL A 119 12.83 9.68 9.75
N ALA A 120 13.52 9.21 8.70
CA ALA A 120 14.17 7.91 8.69
C ALA A 120 15.40 7.85 9.63
N GLY A 121 15.86 8.99 10.18
CA GLY A 121 17.10 9.08 10.95
C GLY A 121 18.35 8.87 10.10
N VAL A 122 18.25 9.08 8.79
CA VAL A 122 19.30 8.87 7.77
C VAL A 122 19.80 10.21 7.20
N ALA A 123 19.43 11.34 7.82
CA ALA A 123 19.80 12.68 7.36
C ALA A 123 21.33 12.83 7.21
N PRO A 124 21.81 13.45 6.13
CA PRO A 124 23.22 13.76 5.98
C PRO A 124 23.63 14.77 7.04
N SER A 125 24.56 14.37 7.89
CA SER A 125 25.23 15.27 8.83
C SER A 125 25.94 16.37 8.05
N MET A 126 25.48 17.61 8.19
CA MET A 126 26.23 18.80 7.83
C MET A 126 27.55 18.83 8.61
N GLY A 127 28.63 18.30 8.02
CA GLY A 127 30.02 18.64 8.37
C GLY A 127 30.60 18.16 9.70
N THR A 128 29.99 17.21 10.41
CA THR A 128 30.66 16.51 11.53
C THR A 128 31.19 15.16 11.06
N GLU A 129 32.50 14.93 11.23
CA GLU A 129 33.27 13.73 10.83
C GLU A 129 32.87 12.44 11.59
N GLY A 130 31.58 12.12 11.66
CA GLY A 130 31.09 10.98 12.42
C GLY A 130 29.67 10.53 12.08
N SER A 131 29.17 10.78 10.86
CA SER A 131 27.92 10.11 10.46
C SER A 131 28.15 8.63 10.18
N ASP A 132 27.35 7.85 10.90
CA ASP A 132 27.11 6.42 10.83
C ASP A 132 27.08 5.84 9.39
N THR A 133 28.26 5.65 8.79
CA THR A 133 28.46 4.78 7.61
C THR A 133 28.37 3.30 7.99
N THR A 134 28.34 3.01 9.30
CA THR A 134 28.43 1.68 9.92
C THR A 134 27.17 0.82 9.85
N HIS A 135 26.04 1.35 9.35
CA HIS A 135 24.80 0.59 9.19
C HIS A 135 24.72 -0.18 7.87
N TRP A 136 25.59 0.15 6.90
CA TRP A 136 25.35 -0.19 5.51
C TRP A 136 26.13 -1.44 5.08
N ILE A 137 25.42 -2.54 4.88
CA ILE A 137 25.99 -3.73 4.25
C ILE A 137 26.01 -3.49 2.75
N GLN A 138 27.22 -3.46 2.17
CA GLN A 138 27.36 -3.35 0.71
C GLN A 138 26.80 -4.59 0.02
N ARG A 139 25.58 -4.43 -0.51
CA ARG A 139 24.91 -5.36 -1.42
C ARG A 139 25.53 -5.26 -2.81
N GLU A 140 25.45 -6.35 -3.57
CA GLU A 140 25.92 -6.34 -4.98
C GLU A 140 25.11 -5.37 -5.82
N GLU A 141 23.82 -5.28 -5.51
CA GLU A 141 22.84 -4.44 -6.16
C GLU A 141 22.99 -2.96 -5.79
N GLN A 142 23.71 -2.64 -4.70
CA GLN A 142 23.77 -1.27 -4.17
C GLN A 142 24.34 -0.28 -5.18
N THR A 143 25.44 -0.63 -5.85
CA THR A 143 26.07 0.24 -6.85
C THR A 143 25.10 0.62 -7.96
N ARG A 144 24.29 -0.35 -8.40
CA ARG A 144 23.26 -0.11 -9.43
C ARG A 144 22.15 0.80 -8.92
N VAL A 145 21.68 0.59 -7.68
CA VAL A 145 20.67 1.46 -7.06
C VAL A 145 21.21 2.88 -6.88
N ASP A 146 22.46 3.04 -6.44
CA ASP A 146 23.11 4.35 -6.32
C ASP A 146 23.13 5.10 -7.66
N GLU A 147 23.51 4.42 -8.76
CA GLU A 147 23.53 4.98 -10.11
C GLU A 147 22.16 5.34 -10.67
N ILE A 148 21.11 4.63 -10.24
CA ILE A 148 19.72 4.95 -10.61
C ILE A 148 19.25 6.18 -9.85
N ILE A 149 19.42 6.19 -8.53
CA ILE A 149 18.92 7.25 -7.65
C ILE A 149 19.68 8.57 -7.86
N ASN A 150 20.97 8.53 -8.22
CA ASN A 150 21.72 9.74 -8.57
C ASN A 150 21.45 10.24 -10.01
N GLY A 151 20.63 9.53 -10.80
CA GLY A 151 20.25 9.92 -12.16
C GLY A 151 21.33 9.71 -13.23
N THR A 152 22.36 8.90 -12.94
CA THR A 152 23.38 8.48 -13.92
C THR A 152 22.76 7.55 -14.96
N THR A 153 21.98 6.56 -14.50
CA THR A 153 21.24 5.66 -15.39
C THR A 153 20.00 6.37 -15.94
N LYS A 154 19.81 6.32 -17.27
CA LYS A 154 18.76 7.03 -17.99
C LYS A 154 18.06 6.13 -19.00
N GLY A 155 16.89 6.55 -19.48
CA GLY A 155 16.20 5.87 -20.58
C GLY A 155 15.31 4.69 -20.16
N ARG A 156 15.21 4.44 -18.85
CA ARG A 156 14.53 3.29 -18.22
C ARG A 156 13.76 3.72 -16.98
N TYR A 157 12.84 2.88 -16.55
CA TYR A 157 12.24 2.95 -15.22
C TYR A 157 12.41 1.58 -14.54
N PHE A 158 12.37 1.55 -13.22
CA PHE A 158 12.87 0.40 -12.47
C PHE A 158 11.81 -0.18 -11.56
N LEU A 159 11.80 -1.51 -11.43
CA LEU A 159 11.05 -2.24 -10.42
C LEU A 159 12.03 -3.00 -9.53
N LEU A 160 12.16 -2.57 -8.28
CA LEU A 160 12.82 -3.35 -7.24
C LEU A 160 11.81 -4.35 -6.70
N ILE A 161 12.17 -5.63 -6.77
CA ILE A 161 11.34 -6.74 -6.30
C ILE A 161 12.14 -7.65 -5.39
N GLY A 162 11.51 -8.17 -4.35
CA GLY A 162 12.14 -9.11 -3.42
C GLY A 162 11.28 -9.23 -2.17
N GLU A 163 11.60 -10.15 -1.30
CA GLU A 163 10.73 -10.49 -0.18
C GLU A 163 10.66 -9.37 0.87
N LYS A 164 9.59 -9.37 1.67
CA LYS A 164 9.45 -8.43 2.77
C LYS A 164 10.62 -8.57 3.74
N GLY A 165 11.29 -7.46 4.02
CA GLY A 165 12.42 -7.46 4.94
C GLY A 165 13.78 -7.86 4.34
N THR A 166 13.91 -7.91 3.01
CA THR A 166 15.21 -8.02 2.34
C THR A 166 15.98 -6.69 2.32
N GLY A 167 15.39 -5.56 2.72
CA GLY A 167 16.12 -4.28 2.85
C GLY A 167 16.09 -3.37 1.62
N LYS A 168 15.18 -3.59 0.66
CA LYS A 168 14.97 -2.73 -0.53
C LYS A 168 14.80 -1.25 -0.18
N SER A 169 13.90 -0.94 0.76
CA SER A 169 13.66 0.45 1.19
C SER A 169 14.89 1.07 1.84
N SER A 170 15.66 0.28 2.60
CA SER A 170 16.93 0.73 3.17
C SER A 170 17.94 1.07 2.07
N MET A 171 18.00 0.28 0.99
CA MET A 171 18.91 0.53 -0.15
C MET A 171 18.61 1.85 -0.84
N ILE A 172 17.32 2.13 -1.03
CA ILE A 172 16.84 3.39 -1.60
C ILE A 172 17.23 4.57 -0.70
N LEU A 173 16.97 4.47 0.61
CA LEU A 173 17.28 5.55 1.56
C LEU A 173 18.78 5.84 1.65
N ASP A 174 19.64 4.81 1.60
CA ASP A 174 21.09 5.02 1.58
C ASP A 174 21.56 5.72 0.29
N ALA A 175 21.01 5.31 -0.85
CA ALA A 175 21.29 5.95 -2.13
C ALA A 175 20.85 7.43 -2.14
N MET A 176 19.67 7.73 -1.57
CA MET A 176 19.20 9.11 -1.39
C MET A 176 20.10 9.91 -0.45
N ARG A 177 20.57 9.32 0.65
CA ARG A 177 21.49 9.98 1.59
C ARG A 177 22.79 10.43 0.92
N LYS A 178 23.37 9.60 0.05
CA LYS A 178 24.63 9.92 -0.66
C LYS A 178 24.54 11.20 -1.51
N ILE A 179 23.33 11.60 -1.89
CA ILE A 179 23.06 12.81 -2.68
C ILE A 179 22.21 13.83 -1.91
N ASP A 180 22.01 13.66 -0.59
CA ASP A 180 21.16 14.52 0.24
C ASP A 180 19.73 14.70 -0.31
N GLY A 181 19.16 13.65 -0.91
CA GLY A 181 17.84 13.69 -1.54
C GLY A 181 17.74 14.58 -2.79
N ALA A 182 18.85 15.12 -3.29
CA ALA A 182 18.86 16.04 -4.41
C ALA A 182 18.28 15.39 -5.68
N GLY A 183 17.25 15.98 -6.26
CA GLY A 183 16.62 15.47 -7.48
C GLY A 183 15.68 14.29 -7.27
N VAL A 184 15.39 13.91 -6.02
CA VAL A 184 14.54 12.77 -5.67
C VAL A 184 13.28 13.23 -4.95
N ALA A 185 12.15 12.59 -5.23
CA ALA A 185 10.96 12.64 -4.40
C ALA A 185 10.47 11.20 -4.14
N MET A 186 10.12 10.90 -2.89
CA MET A 186 9.70 9.56 -2.47
C MET A 186 8.40 9.63 -1.66
N PHE A 187 7.52 8.65 -1.87
CA PHE A 187 6.33 8.45 -1.05
C PHE A 187 5.94 6.97 -0.96
N GLU A 188 5.10 6.63 0.01
CA GLU A 188 4.56 5.28 0.18
C GLU A 188 3.20 5.13 -0.51
N ALA A 189 3.06 4.07 -1.32
CA ALA A 189 1.79 3.69 -1.90
C ALA A 189 0.77 3.27 -0.83
N HIS A 190 -0.50 3.23 -1.22
CA HIS A 190 -1.62 2.92 -0.36
C HIS A 190 -2.74 2.29 -1.18
N ALA A 191 -3.56 1.46 -0.53
CA ALA A 191 -4.72 0.81 -1.14
C ALA A 191 -5.80 1.83 -1.57
N ASP A 192 -6.14 2.75 -0.67
CA ASP A 192 -7.04 3.87 -0.95
C ASP A 192 -6.38 4.94 -1.85
N LEU A 193 -7.01 5.21 -3.00
CA LEU A 193 -6.58 6.20 -3.99
C LEU A 193 -6.54 7.64 -3.45
N GLU A 194 -7.42 8.02 -2.53
CA GLU A 194 -7.41 9.36 -1.93
C GLU A 194 -6.17 9.56 -1.06
N ILE A 195 -5.82 8.53 -0.28
CA ILE A 195 -4.59 8.55 0.53
C ILE A 195 -3.36 8.54 -0.39
N PHE A 196 -3.37 7.74 -1.46
CA PHE A 196 -2.31 7.77 -2.47
C PHE A 196 -2.14 9.17 -3.06
N ARG A 197 -3.25 9.80 -3.48
CA ARG A 197 -3.27 11.17 -4.01
C ARG A 197 -2.63 12.14 -3.03
N VAL A 198 -3.08 12.18 -1.78
CA VAL A 198 -2.56 13.08 -0.74
C VAL A 198 -1.06 12.86 -0.49
N ARG A 199 -0.60 11.61 -0.41
CA ARG A 199 0.83 11.28 -0.21
C ARG A 199 1.69 11.72 -1.39
N LEU A 200 1.24 11.50 -2.62
CA LEU A 200 1.89 12.00 -3.83
C LEU A 200 1.96 13.53 -3.82
N GLY A 201 0.86 14.20 -3.44
CA GLY A 201 0.81 15.66 -3.33
C GLY A 201 1.84 16.19 -2.35
N LYS A 202 1.90 15.61 -1.14
CA LYS A 202 2.87 15.97 -0.12
C LYS A 202 4.31 15.79 -0.60
N ALA A 203 4.63 14.66 -1.24
CA ALA A 203 5.98 14.41 -1.76
C ALA A 203 6.38 15.33 -2.91
N LEU A 204 5.42 15.87 -3.65
CA LEU A 204 5.65 16.82 -4.74
C LEU A 204 5.43 18.28 -4.33
N ASP A 205 5.23 18.59 -3.04
CA ASP A 205 4.81 19.91 -2.55
C ASP A 205 3.67 20.51 -3.41
N PHE A 206 2.67 19.65 -3.68
CA PHE A 206 1.53 19.92 -4.55
C PHE A 206 0.22 19.81 -3.76
N GLU A 207 -0.40 20.97 -3.58
CA GLU A 207 -1.75 21.10 -3.02
C GLU A 207 -2.77 20.88 -4.15
N TYR A 208 -3.53 19.79 -4.06
CA TYR A 208 -4.72 19.61 -4.89
C TYR A 208 -5.72 20.72 -4.54
N HIS A 209 -6.53 21.14 -5.51
CA HIS A 209 -7.28 22.41 -5.52
C HIS A 209 -8.42 22.56 -4.47
N GLU A 210 -8.24 22.12 -3.23
CA GLU A 210 -9.09 22.46 -2.08
C GLU A 210 -9.13 23.98 -1.82
N ASP A 211 -8.16 24.74 -2.37
CA ASP A 211 -8.13 26.22 -2.39
C ASP A 211 -8.25 26.84 -3.79
N TYR A 212 -9.08 26.29 -4.69
CA TYR A 212 -9.37 26.95 -5.97
C TYR A 212 -10.01 28.33 -5.73
N ILE A 213 -9.28 29.43 -5.99
CA ILE A 213 -9.79 30.82 -5.90
C ILE A 213 -11.05 31.09 -6.74
N GLY A 214 -11.45 30.21 -7.67
CA GLY A 214 -12.79 30.32 -8.23
C GLY A 214 -13.89 30.25 -7.19
N SER A 215 -13.66 29.68 -5.99
CA SER A 215 -14.56 29.83 -4.84
C SER A 215 -14.76 31.30 -4.44
N LEU A 216 -13.72 32.14 -4.50
CA LEU A 216 -13.77 33.59 -4.24
C LEU A 216 -14.62 34.35 -5.28
N PHE A 217 -14.77 33.79 -6.48
CA PHE A 217 -15.54 34.37 -7.59
C PHE A 217 -16.78 33.54 -7.97
N SER A 218 -17.17 32.56 -7.16
CA SER A 218 -18.21 31.56 -7.49
C SER A 218 -18.06 30.91 -8.88
N ILE A 219 -16.85 30.93 -9.43
CA ILE A 219 -16.48 30.16 -10.62
C ILE A 219 -16.34 28.73 -10.13
N ARG A 220 -17.32 27.88 -10.47
CA ARG A 220 -17.24 26.45 -10.19
C ARG A 220 -15.88 25.94 -10.66
N GLY A 221 -15.13 25.34 -9.74
CA GLY A 221 -13.92 24.61 -10.10
C GLY A 221 -14.23 23.49 -11.10
N PRO A 222 -13.22 22.91 -11.74
CA PRO A 222 -13.40 21.64 -12.41
C PRO A 222 -14.11 20.69 -11.42
N ARG A 223 -15.24 20.11 -11.83
CA ARG A 223 -16.09 19.19 -11.01
C ARG A 223 -15.22 18.22 -10.21
N ASP A 224 -15.71 17.82 -9.02
CA ASP A 224 -15.15 16.76 -8.17
C ASP A 224 -14.45 15.71 -9.02
N THR A 225 -13.13 15.83 -9.09
CA THR A 225 -12.32 14.93 -9.89
C THR A 225 -12.00 13.72 -9.06
N THR A 226 -12.11 12.55 -9.70
CA THR A 226 -11.65 11.31 -9.08
C THR A 226 -10.16 11.45 -8.71
N ALA A 227 -9.74 10.77 -7.64
CA ALA A 227 -8.36 10.80 -7.18
C ALA A 227 -7.35 10.53 -8.32
N LEU A 228 -7.69 9.60 -9.22
CA LEU A 228 -6.91 9.24 -10.40
C LEU A 228 -6.64 10.46 -11.32
N LEU A 229 -7.66 11.26 -11.61
CA LEU A 229 -7.51 12.46 -12.46
C LEU A 229 -6.66 13.54 -11.80
N ASP A 230 -6.74 13.64 -10.48
CA ASP A 230 -5.92 14.59 -9.73
C ASP A 230 -4.46 14.16 -9.68
N ILE A 231 -4.18 12.87 -9.46
CA ILE A 231 -2.84 12.29 -9.61
C ILE A 231 -2.30 12.61 -11.01
N GLU A 232 -3.07 12.35 -12.07
CA GLU A 232 -2.67 12.64 -13.45
C GLU A 232 -2.34 14.13 -13.68
N ARG A 233 -3.09 15.05 -13.04
CA ARG A 233 -2.81 16.49 -13.08
C ARG A 233 -1.51 16.83 -12.36
N ALA A 234 -1.23 16.23 -11.20
CA ALA A 234 0.02 16.42 -10.48
C ALA A 234 1.21 15.96 -11.33
N LEU A 235 1.12 14.77 -11.93
CA LEU A 235 2.14 14.23 -12.85
C LEU A 235 2.38 15.14 -14.07
N ASN A 236 1.32 15.72 -14.63
CA ASN A 236 1.43 16.73 -15.71
C ASN A 236 2.16 18.02 -15.28
N LYS A 237 2.03 18.45 -14.02
CA LYS A 237 2.78 19.59 -13.49
C LYS A 237 4.23 19.21 -13.25
N LEU A 238 4.47 18.00 -12.74
CA LEU A 238 5.80 17.46 -12.53
C LEU A 238 6.60 17.39 -13.84
N GLU A 239 5.97 16.96 -14.93
CA GLU A 239 6.59 16.97 -16.26
C GLU A 239 7.02 18.39 -16.69
N LYS A 240 6.23 19.42 -16.39
CA LYS A 240 6.59 20.83 -16.65
C LYS A 240 7.78 21.29 -15.81
N VAL A 241 7.86 20.83 -14.56
CA VAL A 241 9.01 21.09 -13.68
C VAL A 241 10.26 20.41 -14.24
N ALA A 242 10.17 19.11 -14.59
CA ALA A 242 11.26 18.35 -15.19
C ALA A 242 11.78 19.01 -16.49
N LEU A 243 10.89 19.47 -17.38
CA LEU A 243 11.26 20.19 -18.60
C LEU A 243 12.01 21.51 -18.32
N ARG A 244 11.64 22.23 -17.25
CA ARG A 244 12.35 23.45 -16.83
C ARG A 244 13.72 23.13 -16.26
N ARG A 245 13.80 22.11 -15.41
CA ARG A 245 15.06 21.65 -14.79
C ARG A 245 16.04 21.10 -15.82
N ARG A 246 15.55 20.44 -16.87
CA ARG A 246 16.36 19.94 -17.99
C ARG A 246 17.22 21.03 -18.67
N ARG A 247 16.80 22.30 -18.60
CA ARG A 247 17.58 23.43 -19.13
C ARG A 247 18.80 23.78 -18.26
N LYS A 248 18.77 23.42 -16.97
CA LYS A 248 19.82 23.70 -15.98
C LYS A 248 20.67 22.46 -15.68
N SER A 249 20.05 21.28 -15.61
CA SER A 249 20.71 20.00 -15.36
C SER A 249 20.33 18.99 -16.44
N LYS A 250 21.26 18.07 -16.76
CA LYS A 250 20.99 16.95 -17.67
C LYS A 250 20.58 15.67 -16.93
N THR A 251 20.49 15.70 -15.60
CA THR A 251 20.00 14.56 -14.80
C THR A 251 18.47 14.55 -14.79
N PRO A 252 17.83 13.38 -14.97
CA PRO A 252 16.39 13.25 -14.79
C PRO A 252 16.01 13.44 -13.32
N LEU A 253 14.78 13.83 -13.06
CA LEU A 253 14.21 13.75 -11.70
C LEU A 253 13.91 12.28 -11.37
N ILE A 254 14.03 11.90 -10.10
CA ILE A 254 13.71 10.55 -9.64
C ILE A 254 12.42 10.62 -8.82
N LEU A 255 11.43 9.81 -9.19
CA LEU A 255 10.19 9.63 -8.43
C LEU A 255 10.11 8.20 -7.93
N ILE A 256 10.09 8.02 -6.62
CA ILE A 256 10.07 6.71 -5.97
C ILE A 256 8.68 6.42 -5.42
N VAL A 257 8.07 5.34 -5.89
CA VAL A 257 6.82 4.80 -5.37
C VAL A 257 7.16 3.59 -4.50
N ASN A 258 7.24 3.82 -3.19
CA ASN A 258 7.60 2.78 -2.25
C ASN A 258 6.39 1.88 -1.92
N SER A 259 6.65 0.61 -1.62
CA SER A 259 5.61 -0.36 -1.23
C SER A 259 4.44 -0.47 -2.23
N THR A 260 4.75 -0.53 -3.53
CA THR A 260 3.77 -0.54 -4.64
C THR A 260 2.76 -1.69 -4.53
N HIS A 261 3.16 -2.80 -3.90
CA HIS A 261 2.28 -3.94 -3.59
C HIS A 261 1.08 -3.60 -2.68
N LEU A 262 1.12 -2.47 -1.96
CA LEU A 262 -0.01 -1.99 -1.15
C LEU A 262 -1.15 -1.38 -1.98
N VAL A 263 -0.93 -1.11 -3.27
CA VAL A 263 -2.03 -0.74 -4.17
C VAL A 263 -2.98 -1.93 -4.26
N SER A 264 -4.28 -1.70 -4.11
CA SER A 264 -5.27 -2.76 -4.24
C SER A 264 -5.24 -3.38 -5.63
N ASP A 265 -5.39 -4.71 -5.72
CA ASP A 265 -5.58 -5.39 -7.01
C ASP A 265 -7.05 -5.37 -7.46
N ASP A 266 -7.70 -4.22 -7.31
CA ASP A 266 -9.05 -3.91 -7.80
C ASP A 266 -8.98 -3.09 -9.10
N GLU A 267 -10.13 -2.72 -9.66
CA GLU A 267 -10.20 -1.93 -10.91
C GLU A 267 -9.44 -0.60 -10.78
N ASP A 268 -9.70 0.14 -9.70
CA ASP A 268 -9.11 1.44 -9.41
C ASP A 268 -7.58 1.38 -9.23
N GLY A 269 -7.07 0.41 -8.46
CA GLY A 269 -5.64 0.22 -8.26
C GLY A 269 -4.92 -0.28 -9.51
N ARG A 270 -5.57 -1.14 -10.30
CA ARG A 270 -5.06 -1.59 -11.61
C ARG A 270 -4.97 -0.44 -12.61
N ASP A 271 -5.93 0.47 -12.60
CA ASP A 271 -5.93 1.68 -13.45
C ASP A 271 -4.85 2.67 -13.01
N LEU A 272 -4.65 2.84 -11.69
CA LEU A 272 -3.55 3.63 -11.13
C LEU A 272 -2.18 3.11 -11.59
N LEU A 273 -1.92 1.81 -11.45
CA LEU A 273 -0.64 1.24 -11.87
C LEU A 273 -0.42 1.36 -13.37
N GLU A 274 -1.47 1.18 -14.17
CA GLU A 274 -1.38 1.35 -15.62
C GLU A 274 -1.08 2.80 -16.01
N MET A 275 -1.73 3.77 -15.40
CA MET A 275 -1.44 5.19 -15.61
C MET A 275 0.01 5.54 -15.22
N LEU A 276 0.47 5.09 -14.05
CA LEU A 276 1.85 5.30 -13.60
C LEU A 276 2.86 4.65 -14.55
N GLN A 277 2.56 3.46 -15.05
CA GLN A 277 3.40 2.76 -16.03
C GLN A 277 3.49 3.53 -17.36
N GLN A 278 2.37 4.00 -17.90
CA GLN A 278 2.35 4.77 -19.15
C GLN A 278 3.20 6.05 -19.00
N ARG A 279 3.11 6.73 -17.86
CA ARG A 279 3.97 7.88 -17.53
C ARG A 279 5.43 7.50 -17.41
N ALA A 280 5.74 6.39 -16.73
CA ALA A 280 7.10 5.88 -16.59
C ALA A 280 7.75 5.61 -17.96
N GLU A 281 7.03 4.96 -18.87
CA GLU A 281 7.46 4.69 -20.24
C GLU A 281 7.76 5.98 -21.03
N GLN A 282 6.83 6.95 -20.97
CA GLN A 282 6.98 8.24 -21.65
C GLN A 282 8.16 9.06 -21.10
N TRP A 283 8.32 9.10 -19.77
CA TRP A 283 9.37 9.88 -19.12
C TRP A 283 10.75 9.23 -19.24
N ALA A 284 10.82 7.90 -19.22
CA ALA A 284 12.02 7.14 -19.55
C ALA A 284 12.47 7.43 -20.99
N ALA A 285 11.55 7.38 -21.96
CA ALA A 285 11.88 7.67 -23.36
C ALA A 285 12.43 9.09 -23.59
N SER A 286 11.95 10.07 -22.82
CA SER A 286 12.34 11.48 -22.94
C SER A 286 13.48 11.92 -22.00
N ASN A 287 13.96 11.02 -21.13
CA ASN A 287 14.96 11.28 -20.09
C ASN A 287 14.59 12.47 -19.18
N LEU A 288 13.31 12.61 -18.84
CA LEU A 288 12.83 13.69 -17.98
C LEU A 288 12.73 13.25 -16.52
N ILE A 289 12.07 12.13 -16.28
CA ILE A 289 11.82 11.56 -14.96
C ILE A 289 12.07 10.05 -15.04
N THR A 290 12.69 9.51 -14.01
CA THR A 290 12.87 8.06 -13.81
C THR A 290 11.97 7.65 -12.65
N ILE A 291 11.02 6.75 -12.90
CA ILE A 291 10.20 6.17 -11.83
C ILE A 291 10.90 4.92 -11.29
N VAL A 292 10.91 4.79 -9.96
CA VAL A 292 11.39 3.59 -9.25
C VAL A 292 10.22 3.03 -8.43
N PHE A 293 9.70 1.89 -8.84
CA PHE A 293 8.73 1.12 -8.08
C PHE A 293 9.46 0.17 -7.13
N ASN A 294 9.09 0.15 -5.86
CA ASN A 294 9.56 -0.87 -4.91
C ASN A 294 8.38 -1.74 -4.48
N SER A 295 8.48 -3.05 -4.69
CA SER A 295 7.42 -4.02 -4.40
C SER A 295 7.96 -5.23 -3.64
N ASP A 296 7.16 -5.76 -2.72
CA ASP A 296 7.45 -7.02 -2.04
C ASP A 296 6.82 -8.18 -2.84
N ASP A 297 5.66 -7.94 -3.44
CA ASP A 297 4.85 -8.98 -4.09
C ASP A 297 5.09 -9.05 -5.61
N TYR A 298 4.91 -10.25 -6.16
CA TYR A 298 5.10 -10.56 -7.58
C TYR A 298 4.00 -10.03 -8.49
N TRP A 299 2.77 -9.86 -7.99
CA TRP A 299 1.63 -9.44 -8.82
C TRP A 299 1.87 -8.07 -9.50
N VAL A 300 2.60 -7.17 -8.83
CA VAL A 300 2.99 -5.86 -9.40
C VAL A 300 3.87 -6.07 -10.63
N TYR A 301 4.83 -7.00 -10.59
CA TYR A 301 5.63 -7.35 -11.75
C TYR A 301 4.76 -7.94 -12.88
N GLU A 302 3.86 -8.87 -12.56
CA GLU A 302 2.95 -9.46 -13.56
C GLU A 302 2.08 -8.40 -14.26
N ARG A 303 1.55 -7.43 -13.50
CA ARG A 303 0.76 -6.32 -14.03
C ARG A 303 1.59 -5.42 -14.94
N LEU A 304 2.78 -5.02 -14.49
CA LEU A 304 3.66 -4.12 -15.25
C LEU A 304 4.30 -4.81 -16.47
N LYS A 305 4.41 -6.15 -16.49
CA LYS A 305 5.00 -6.87 -17.63
C LYS A 305 4.27 -6.61 -18.96
N ARG A 306 2.98 -6.25 -18.93
CA ARG A 306 2.14 -6.04 -20.14
C ARG A 306 2.66 -4.94 -21.07
N TYR A 307 3.18 -3.84 -20.51
CA TYR A 307 3.64 -2.67 -21.27
C TYR A 307 5.09 -2.29 -20.97
N ALA A 308 5.92 -3.26 -20.58
CA ALA A 308 7.30 -3.06 -20.12
C ALA A 308 8.32 -3.03 -21.27
N SER A 309 8.35 -1.94 -22.04
CA SER A 309 9.36 -1.72 -23.09
C SER A 309 10.68 -1.18 -22.53
N ARG A 310 10.62 -0.36 -21.48
CA ARG A 310 11.77 0.28 -20.82
C ARG A 310 11.90 -0.07 -19.34
N MET A 311 11.06 -0.98 -18.85
CA MET A 311 11.16 -1.48 -17.49
C MET A 311 12.41 -2.32 -17.30
N GLU A 312 13.09 -2.12 -16.19
CA GLU A 312 14.15 -2.99 -15.73
C GLU A 312 13.85 -3.49 -14.33
N VAL A 313 13.91 -4.81 -14.16
CA VAL A 313 13.65 -5.46 -12.88
C VAL A 313 14.98 -5.66 -12.14
N ILE A 314 15.01 -5.24 -10.88
CA ILE A 314 16.16 -5.41 -9.98
C ILE A 314 15.71 -6.33 -8.84
N PRO A 315 16.04 -7.63 -8.90
CA PRO A 315 15.76 -8.54 -7.80
C PRO A 315 16.66 -8.21 -6.61
N VAL A 316 16.09 -8.24 -5.40
CA VAL A 316 16.80 -8.03 -4.14
C VAL A 316 16.51 -9.22 -3.22
N PRO A 317 17.30 -10.30 -3.33
CA PRO A 317 17.12 -11.50 -2.54
C PRO A 317 17.67 -11.34 -1.10
N ASP A 318 17.48 -12.40 -0.32
CA ASP A 318 18.18 -12.60 0.95
C ASP A 318 19.71 -12.55 0.77
N LEU A 319 20.43 -12.16 1.83
CA LEU A 319 21.88 -12.07 1.78
C LEU A 319 22.51 -13.47 1.66
N PRO A 320 23.51 -13.65 0.76
CA PRO A 320 24.35 -14.85 0.76
C PRO A 320 25.05 -15.03 2.12
N LYS A 321 25.39 -16.28 2.46
CA LYS A 321 25.96 -16.66 3.78
C LYS A 321 27.07 -15.72 4.27
N ASP A 322 28.10 -15.49 3.47
CA ASP A 322 29.22 -14.63 3.85
C ASP A 322 28.78 -13.19 4.18
N LYS A 323 27.93 -12.59 3.35
CA LYS A 323 27.41 -11.24 3.60
C LYS A 323 26.45 -11.20 4.79
N ALA A 324 25.65 -12.24 5.00
CA ALA A 324 24.75 -12.37 6.14
C ALA A 324 25.52 -12.46 7.47
N MET A 325 26.60 -13.25 7.52
CA MET A 325 27.46 -13.34 8.70
C MET A 325 28.16 -12.00 9.01
N ARG A 326 28.70 -11.34 7.98
CA ARG A 326 29.30 -9.99 8.14
C ARG A 326 28.29 -8.97 8.63
N ALA A 327 27.09 -8.98 8.07
CA ALA A 327 25.98 -8.12 8.47
C ALA A 327 25.63 -8.30 9.95
N LEU A 328 25.44 -9.56 10.37
CA LEU A 328 25.11 -9.90 11.75
C LEU A 328 26.21 -9.48 12.72
N TYR A 329 27.47 -9.71 12.37
CA TYR A 329 28.63 -9.26 13.15
C TYR A 329 28.64 -7.73 13.32
N GLN A 330 28.44 -6.98 12.24
CA GLN A 330 28.39 -5.51 12.27
C GLN A 330 27.22 -4.99 13.11
N PHE A 331 26.04 -5.59 12.97
CA PHE A 331 24.87 -5.21 13.76
C PHE A 331 25.09 -5.45 15.24
N ARG A 332 25.64 -6.61 15.62
CA ARG A 332 25.90 -6.96 17.02
C ARG A 332 26.94 -6.04 17.65
N ALA A 333 28.05 -5.82 16.95
CA ALA A 333 29.11 -4.90 17.38
C ALA A 333 28.58 -3.48 17.57
N LYS A 334 27.55 -3.07 16.83
CA LYS A 334 26.99 -1.74 16.97
C LYS A 334 25.94 -1.61 18.06
N TYR A 335 25.02 -2.57 18.18
CA TYR A 335 23.94 -2.45 19.16
C TYR A 335 24.39 -2.73 20.58
N LEU A 336 25.35 -3.63 20.76
CA LEU A 336 25.78 -4.11 22.08
C LEU A 336 27.29 -3.99 22.31
N ASN A 337 28.06 -3.47 21.35
CA ASN A 337 29.53 -3.38 21.43
C ASN A 337 30.19 -4.74 21.71
N GLU A 338 29.59 -5.82 21.21
CA GLU A 338 30.04 -7.20 21.39
C GLU A 338 30.65 -7.76 20.10
N THR A 339 31.72 -8.54 20.25
CA THR A 339 32.29 -9.33 19.14
C THR A 339 31.78 -10.75 19.25
N THR A 340 31.08 -11.20 18.21
CA THR A 340 30.49 -12.55 18.18
C THR A 340 31.47 -13.52 17.51
N PRO A 341 31.75 -14.68 18.14
CA PRO A 341 32.49 -15.77 17.52
C PRO A 341 31.86 -16.22 16.21
N LYS A 342 32.69 -16.65 15.25
CA LYS A 342 32.24 -17.06 13.92
C LYS A 342 31.27 -18.24 13.98
N GLU A 343 31.49 -19.15 14.93
CA GLU A 343 30.68 -20.35 15.13
C GLU A 343 29.23 -19.99 15.48
N ILE A 344 29.02 -18.98 16.32
CA ILE A 344 27.68 -18.49 16.68
C ILE A 344 27.01 -17.79 15.50
N LEU A 345 27.78 -17.03 14.70
CA LEU A 345 27.26 -16.38 13.48
C LEU A 345 26.81 -17.43 12.44
N GLU A 346 27.57 -18.50 12.27
CA GLU A 346 27.23 -19.64 11.41
C GLU A 346 25.97 -20.34 11.92
N GLU A 347 25.88 -20.62 13.22
CA GLU A 347 24.69 -21.24 13.83
C GLU A 347 23.43 -20.40 13.63
N ILE A 348 23.52 -19.07 13.82
CA ILE A 348 22.41 -18.14 13.58
C ILE A 348 21.99 -18.16 12.11
N TYR A 349 22.95 -18.06 11.18
CA TYR A 349 22.65 -18.12 9.76
C TYR A 349 21.97 -19.43 9.38
N ASP A 350 22.47 -20.55 9.90
CA ASP A 350 21.90 -21.85 9.61
C ASP A 350 20.44 -21.93 10.11
N LYS A 351 20.10 -21.26 11.23
CA LYS A 351 18.74 -21.17 11.77
C LYS A 351 17.79 -20.26 10.97
N VAL A 352 18.16 -19.01 10.70
CA VAL A 352 17.22 -18.00 10.16
C VAL A 352 17.50 -17.55 8.72
N GLY A 353 18.62 -17.97 8.12
CA GLY A 353 19.01 -17.61 6.77
C GLY A 353 19.49 -16.15 6.63
N GLY A 354 19.42 -15.64 5.39
CA GLY A 354 19.98 -14.33 5.00
C GLY A 354 19.03 -13.14 5.10
N ARG A 355 17.82 -13.32 5.64
CA ARG A 355 16.80 -12.27 5.70
C ARG A 355 17.22 -11.14 6.64
N LEU A 356 17.36 -9.94 6.09
CA LEU A 356 17.96 -8.80 6.82
C LEU A 356 17.15 -8.42 8.07
N THR A 357 15.82 -8.45 8.00
CA THR A 357 14.96 -8.17 9.16
C THR A 357 15.17 -9.19 10.29
N PHE A 358 15.37 -10.47 9.98
CA PHE A 358 15.65 -11.50 10.99
C PHE A 358 17.02 -11.29 11.61
N LEU A 359 18.06 -11.08 10.80
CA LEU A 359 19.41 -10.79 11.29
C LEU A 359 19.45 -9.55 12.20
N ASN A 360 18.73 -8.49 11.83
CA ASN A 360 18.63 -7.27 12.63
C ASN A 360 17.89 -7.51 13.96
N ARG A 361 16.82 -8.30 13.95
CA ARG A 361 16.08 -8.67 15.17
C ARG A 361 16.95 -9.51 16.11
N VAL A 362 17.67 -10.50 15.59
CA VAL A 362 18.58 -11.35 16.35
C VAL A 362 19.73 -10.54 16.94
N ALA A 363 20.35 -9.65 16.16
CA ALA A 363 21.48 -8.84 16.62
C ALA A 363 21.16 -7.97 17.84
N LYS A 364 19.90 -7.50 17.97
CA LYS A 364 19.42 -6.67 19.08
C LYS A 364 19.04 -7.46 20.33
N ALA A 365 18.78 -8.76 20.20
CA ALA A 365 18.35 -9.59 21.31
C ALA A 365 19.52 -9.84 22.28
N THR A 366 19.26 -9.94 23.58
CA THR A 366 20.31 -10.33 24.53
C THR A 366 20.84 -11.73 24.25
N ASP A 367 19.92 -12.68 24.08
CA ASP A 367 20.19 -14.05 23.64
C ASP A 367 19.84 -14.22 22.16
N MET A 368 20.87 -14.39 21.31
CA MET A 368 20.70 -14.51 19.87
C MET A 368 20.10 -15.84 19.44
N ILE A 369 20.42 -16.94 20.14
CA ILE A 369 19.93 -18.27 19.77
C ILE A 369 18.46 -18.40 20.13
N ALA A 370 18.08 -17.96 21.34
CA ALA A 370 16.68 -17.92 21.74
C ALA A 370 15.84 -17.02 20.82
N ALA A 371 16.41 -15.92 20.32
CA ALA A 371 15.73 -15.07 19.33
C ALA A 371 15.54 -15.78 17.98
N CYS A 372 16.49 -16.61 17.53
CA CYS A 372 16.32 -17.42 16.32
C CYS A 372 15.18 -18.43 16.48
N ASP A 373 15.12 -19.11 17.63
CA ASP A 373 14.07 -20.08 17.91
C ASP A 373 12.70 -19.41 18.00
N ALA A 374 12.63 -18.21 18.59
CA ALA A 374 11.41 -17.41 18.62
C ALA A 374 10.95 -16.96 17.20
N ILE A 375 11.89 -16.70 16.28
CA ILE A 375 11.55 -16.40 14.88
C ILE A 375 10.99 -17.64 14.19
N CYS A 376 11.66 -18.80 14.32
CA CYS A 376 11.18 -20.06 13.73
C CYS A 376 9.79 -20.42 14.25
N GLN A 377 9.57 -20.27 15.57
CA GLN A 377 8.27 -20.54 16.17
C GLN A 377 7.21 -19.55 15.69
N ALA A 378 7.55 -18.27 15.52
CA ALA A 378 6.61 -17.27 15.02
C ALA A 378 6.14 -17.57 13.59
N GLU A 379 7.05 -17.99 12.71
CA GLU A 379 6.74 -18.34 11.31
C GLU A 379 5.87 -19.61 11.25
N LYS A 380 6.19 -20.62 12.07
CA LYS A 380 5.34 -21.82 12.22
C LYS A 380 3.94 -21.45 12.72
N THR A 381 3.87 -20.61 13.74
CA THR A 381 2.59 -20.16 14.32
C THR A 381 1.79 -19.35 13.31
N TRP A 382 2.45 -18.51 12.51
CA TRP A 382 1.80 -17.76 11.43
C TRP A 382 1.18 -18.68 10.39
N PHE A 383 1.94 -19.67 9.90
CA PHE A 383 1.44 -20.63 8.91
C PHE A 383 0.27 -21.46 9.45
N LEU A 384 0.37 -21.98 10.67
CA LEU A 384 -0.73 -22.73 11.31
C LEU A 384 -1.98 -21.86 11.51
N ASN A 385 -1.83 -20.62 12.00
CA ASN A 385 -2.98 -19.73 12.20
C ASN A 385 -3.67 -19.32 10.89
N LYS A 386 -2.95 -19.35 9.77
CA LYS A 386 -3.46 -18.94 8.46
C LYS A 386 -3.97 -20.09 7.60
N CYS A 387 -3.38 -21.28 7.74
CA CYS A 387 -3.55 -22.35 6.78
C CYS A 387 -3.77 -23.73 7.43
N TRP A 388 -4.12 -23.81 8.71
CA TRP A 388 -4.41 -25.11 9.32
C TRP A 388 -5.69 -25.74 8.77
N ILE A 389 -5.65 -27.07 8.69
CA ILE A 389 -6.68 -27.93 8.13
C ILE A 389 -7.46 -28.66 9.22
N LEU A 390 -8.76 -28.88 9.00
CA LEU A 390 -9.69 -29.36 10.03
C LEU A 390 -9.97 -30.87 9.99
N GLY A 391 -9.60 -31.58 8.91
CA GLY A 391 -9.87 -33.02 8.76
C GLY A 391 -11.32 -33.33 8.36
N GLU A 392 -11.73 -34.58 8.56
CA GLU A 392 -13.07 -35.09 8.21
C GLU A 392 -14.19 -34.40 9.00
N GLU A 393 -13.90 -33.96 10.22
CA GLU A 393 -14.87 -33.34 11.13
C GLU A 393 -15.23 -31.89 10.75
N MET A 394 -14.71 -31.35 9.64
CA MET A 394 -15.03 -29.99 9.22
C MET A 394 -16.53 -29.84 8.87
N ASP A 395 -17.08 -28.69 9.26
CA ASP A 395 -18.42 -28.27 8.88
C ASP A 395 -18.47 -27.80 7.41
N ASP A 396 -19.64 -27.86 6.79
CA ASP A 396 -19.86 -27.42 5.41
C ASP A 396 -19.67 -25.90 5.27
N ASP A 397 -19.95 -25.13 6.33
CA ASP A 397 -19.88 -23.66 6.34
C ASP A 397 -18.44 -23.11 6.26
N VAL A 398 -17.42 -23.91 6.60
CA VAL A 398 -16.00 -23.50 6.59
C VAL A 398 -15.26 -23.90 5.30
N MET A 399 -16.00 -24.38 4.29
CA MET A 399 -15.42 -24.93 3.06
C MET A 399 -14.45 -23.99 2.35
N ASP A 400 -14.78 -22.70 2.20
CA ASP A 400 -13.92 -21.76 1.46
C ASP A 400 -12.59 -21.51 2.18
N GLU A 401 -12.62 -21.40 3.51
CA GLU A 401 -11.42 -21.32 4.34
C GLU A 401 -10.60 -22.62 4.23
N GLN A 402 -11.24 -23.78 4.27
CA GLN A 402 -10.55 -25.06 4.17
C GLN A 402 -9.97 -25.32 2.77
N LYS A 403 -10.57 -24.78 1.70
CA LYS A 403 -9.96 -24.75 0.36
C LYS A 403 -8.68 -23.91 0.36
N TYR A 404 -8.69 -22.77 1.04
CA TYR A 404 -7.50 -21.91 1.19
C TYR A 404 -6.42 -22.60 2.01
N SER A 405 -6.77 -23.18 3.16
CA SER A 405 -5.81 -23.87 4.04
C SER A 405 -5.21 -25.13 3.40
N SER A 406 -6.06 -26.00 2.85
CA SER A 406 -5.60 -27.26 2.24
C SER A 406 -4.71 -27.04 1.02
N ALA A 407 -5.02 -26.07 0.16
CA ALA A 407 -4.16 -25.75 -1.00
C ALA A 407 -2.76 -25.28 -0.58
N ALA A 408 -2.65 -24.52 0.51
CA ALA A 408 -1.36 -24.13 1.08
C ALA A 408 -0.60 -25.33 1.67
N MET A 409 -1.29 -26.20 2.41
CA MET A 409 -0.69 -27.42 2.99
C MET A 409 -0.19 -28.39 1.92
N VAL A 410 -0.95 -28.59 0.84
CA VAL A 410 -0.52 -29.41 -0.30
C VAL A 410 0.71 -28.83 -0.98
N LEU A 411 0.79 -27.51 -1.15
CA LEU A 411 1.98 -26.87 -1.72
C LEU A 411 3.19 -26.95 -0.78
N ALA A 412 3.00 -26.73 0.52
CA ALA A 412 4.06 -26.87 1.52
C ALA A 412 4.63 -28.30 1.53
N LYS A 413 3.74 -29.30 1.52
CA LYS A 413 4.13 -30.71 1.40
C LYS A 413 4.91 -30.99 0.11
N ALA A 414 4.44 -30.47 -1.03
CA ALA A 414 5.14 -30.66 -2.31
C ALA A 414 6.55 -30.05 -2.31
N LEU A 415 6.75 -28.90 -1.65
CA LEU A 415 8.09 -28.32 -1.47
C LEU A 415 8.97 -29.17 -0.54
N VAL A 416 8.41 -29.71 0.55
CA VAL A 416 9.14 -30.61 1.47
C VAL A 416 9.52 -31.93 0.79
N ASP A 417 8.64 -32.49 -0.03
CA ASP A 417 8.94 -33.70 -0.81
C ASP A 417 9.99 -33.43 -1.88
N LEU A 418 9.89 -32.29 -2.59
CA LEU A 418 10.92 -31.85 -3.54
C LEU A 418 12.29 -31.67 -2.85
N GLU A 419 12.32 -31.14 -1.64
CA GLU A 419 13.55 -30.97 -0.86
C GLU A 419 14.27 -32.31 -0.59
N LYS A 420 13.52 -33.41 -0.40
CA LYS A 420 14.10 -34.76 -0.20
C LYS A 420 14.77 -35.30 -1.46
N ASP A 421 14.29 -34.88 -2.63
CA ASP A 421 14.77 -35.33 -3.94
C ASP A 421 15.91 -34.44 -4.49
N MET A 422 16.25 -33.34 -3.83
CA MET A 422 17.33 -32.43 -4.25
C MET A 422 18.72 -33.03 -4.01
N GLU A 423 19.63 -32.87 -4.97
CA GLU A 423 21.03 -33.31 -4.85
C GLU A 423 21.78 -32.60 -3.73
N SER A 424 21.45 -31.32 -3.50
CA SER A 424 22.01 -30.52 -2.42
C SER A 424 21.02 -29.46 -1.95
N THR A 425 20.89 -29.32 -0.63
CA THR A 425 20.10 -28.28 0.04
C THR A 425 21.00 -27.18 0.64
N TYR A 426 22.33 -27.30 0.49
CA TYR A 426 23.29 -26.38 1.10
C TYR A 426 24.55 -26.21 0.25
N ASP A 427 24.94 -24.96 0.05
CA ASP A 427 26.19 -24.57 -0.58
C ASP A 427 27.08 -23.86 0.46
N PRO A 428 28.36 -24.23 0.62
CA PRO A 428 29.25 -23.61 1.61
C PRO A 428 29.45 -22.10 1.44
N GLU A 429 29.39 -21.59 0.21
CA GLU A 429 29.59 -20.16 -0.12
C GLU A 429 28.27 -19.39 -0.19
N LYS A 430 27.25 -19.96 -0.84
CA LYS A 430 25.94 -19.30 -1.03
C LYS A 430 25.02 -19.48 0.19
N GLY A 431 25.10 -20.63 0.85
CA GLY A 431 24.30 -21.03 2.00
C GLY A 431 23.10 -21.90 1.63
N HIS A 432 21.95 -21.67 2.26
CA HIS A 432 20.74 -22.48 2.06
C HIS A 432 20.23 -22.43 0.61
N ILE A 433 19.94 -23.60 0.05
CA ILE A 433 19.26 -23.76 -1.24
C ILE A 433 17.86 -24.30 -0.95
N LEU A 434 16.86 -23.42 -1.03
CA LEU A 434 15.47 -23.81 -0.79
C LEU A 434 14.86 -24.51 -2.02
N PRO A 435 13.94 -25.48 -1.83
CA PRO A 435 13.19 -26.06 -2.93
C PRO A 435 12.34 -24.99 -3.62
N GLU A 436 12.31 -25.02 -4.95
CA GLU A 436 11.53 -24.09 -5.76
C GLU A 436 10.76 -24.81 -6.88
N LEU A 437 9.52 -24.38 -7.11
CA LEU A 437 8.64 -24.89 -8.17
C LEU A 437 8.29 -23.76 -9.15
N PRO A 438 8.32 -23.98 -10.47
CA PRO A 438 7.78 -23.00 -11.41
C PRO A 438 6.32 -22.66 -11.09
N LEU A 439 5.93 -21.39 -11.22
CA LEU A 439 4.59 -20.89 -10.85
C LEU A 439 3.44 -21.71 -11.44
N HIS A 440 3.56 -22.13 -12.71
CA HIS A 440 2.54 -22.96 -13.34
C HIS A 440 2.43 -24.36 -12.72
N LYS A 441 3.54 -24.92 -12.20
CA LYS A 441 3.55 -26.20 -11.46
C LYS A 441 3.01 -26.05 -10.06
N ALA A 442 3.36 -24.98 -9.36
CA ALA A 442 2.74 -24.67 -8.07
C ALA A 442 1.21 -24.58 -8.23
N ARG A 443 0.72 -23.81 -9.21
CA ARG A 443 -0.72 -23.72 -9.55
C ARG A 443 -1.35 -25.08 -9.87
N GLN A 444 -0.62 -25.99 -10.53
CA GLN A 444 -1.09 -27.34 -10.81
C GLN A 444 -1.23 -28.18 -9.52
N VAL A 445 -0.24 -28.13 -8.64
CA VAL A 445 -0.20 -28.87 -7.36
C VAL A 445 -1.34 -28.42 -6.44
N MET A 446 -1.58 -27.12 -6.37
CA MET A 446 -2.57 -26.51 -5.47
C MET A 446 -4.02 -26.75 -5.92
N THR A 447 -4.23 -26.99 -7.22
CA THR A 447 -5.53 -26.99 -7.93
C THR A 447 -6.31 -25.65 -7.90
N ARG A 448 -6.25 -24.91 -6.79
CA ARG A 448 -6.74 -23.53 -6.61
C ARG A 448 -5.64 -22.53 -6.93
N ALA A 449 -5.44 -22.31 -8.23
CA ALA A 449 -4.40 -21.43 -8.76
C ALA A 449 -4.57 -19.95 -8.39
N ASP A 450 -5.77 -19.54 -7.96
CA ASP A 450 -6.13 -18.18 -7.58
C ASP A 450 -5.54 -17.75 -6.24
N PHE A 451 -5.30 -18.69 -5.31
CA PHE A 451 -4.79 -18.36 -3.97
C PHE A 451 -3.29 -18.04 -3.92
N ILE A 452 -2.52 -18.38 -4.96
CA ILE A 452 -1.06 -18.20 -4.93
C ILE A 452 -0.63 -16.75 -4.70
N GLN A 453 -1.41 -15.79 -5.21
CA GLN A 453 -1.16 -14.36 -5.00
C GLN A 453 -1.41 -13.95 -3.55
N SER A 454 -2.47 -14.48 -2.93
CA SER A 454 -2.76 -14.24 -1.51
C SER A 454 -1.67 -14.81 -0.60
N TYR A 455 -1.15 -16.00 -0.90
CA TYR A 455 -0.06 -16.56 -0.11
C TYR A 455 1.26 -15.81 -0.25
N ASP A 456 1.54 -15.25 -1.45
CA ASP A 456 2.68 -14.36 -1.69
C ASP A 456 2.56 -13.09 -0.84
N HIS A 457 1.37 -12.47 -0.86
CA HIS A 457 1.05 -11.30 -0.07
C HIS A 457 1.15 -11.54 1.46
N ASP A 458 0.68 -12.70 1.93
CA ASP A 458 0.72 -13.11 3.34
C ASP A 458 2.12 -13.60 3.79
N ASN A 459 3.14 -13.54 2.92
CA ASN A 459 4.52 -13.98 3.19
C ASN A 459 4.61 -15.46 3.62
N ILE A 460 3.75 -16.33 3.06
CA ILE A 460 3.79 -17.78 3.30
C ILE A 460 4.67 -18.44 2.24
N PHE A 461 4.34 -18.18 0.98
CA PHE A 461 5.18 -18.52 -0.16
C PHE A 461 5.73 -17.23 -0.75
N THR A 462 6.78 -17.32 -1.55
CA THR A 462 7.25 -16.19 -2.36
C THR A 462 7.32 -16.62 -3.81
N ILE A 463 6.95 -15.73 -4.72
CA ILE A 463 7.20 -15.85 -6.15
C ILE A 463 8.36 -14.93 -6.55
N ASP A 464 9.49 -15.51 -6.97
CA ASP A 464 10.64 -14.71 -7.40
C ASP A 464 10.41 -14.04 -8.77
N SER A 465 11.34 -13.16 -9.18
CA SER A 465 11.29 -12.48 -10.48
C SER A 465 11.35 -13.42 -11.71
N ARG A 466 11.74 -14.69 -11.51
CA ARG A 466 11.78 -15.75 -12.54
C ARG A 466 10.51 -16.61 -12.51
N ALA A 467 9.51 -16.23 -11.71
CA ALA A 467 8.28 -16.96 -11.48
C ALA A 467 8.51 -18.35 -10.85
N MET A 468 9.47 -18.44 -9.92
CA MET A 468 9.72 -19.61 -9.08
C MET A 468 9.09 -19.41 -7.70
N VAL A 469 8.35 -20.41 -7.26
CA VAL A 469 7.62 -20.45 -5.99
C VAL A 469 8.41 -21.26 -4.98
N ARG A 470 8.65 -20.68 -3.81
CA ARG A 470 9.33 -21.34 -2.68
C ARG A 470 8.70 -20.88 -1.37
N ALA A 471 9.10 -21.49 -0.25
CA ALA A 471 8.81 -20.91 1.06
C ALA A 471 9.37 -19.49 1.15
N ASP A 472 8.66 -18.56 1.79
CA ASP A 472 9.09 -17.17 1.89
C ASP A 472 10.52 -17.07 2.45
N SER A 473 10.77 -17.78 3.55
CA SER A 473 12.01 -17.73 4.29
C SER A 473 12.54 -19.10 4.70
N VAL A 474 13.81 -19.16 5.15
CA VAL A 474 14.40 -20.39 5.73
C VAL A 474 13.61 -20.86 6.97
N PRO A 475 13.24 -19.98 7.93
CA PRO A 475 12.30 -20.33 8.99
C PRO A 475 10.97 -20.91 8.51
N MET A 476 10.38 -20.36 7.45
CA MET A 476 9.12 -20.87 6.89
C MET A 476 9.28 -22.28 6.30
N GLN A 477 10.37 -22.55 5.56
CA GLN A 477 10.66 -23.91 5.07
C GLN A 477 10.86 -24.90 6.23
N ARG A 478 11.49 -24.47 7.33
CA ARG A 478 11.62 -25.29 8.54
C ARG A 478 10.25 -25.59 9.16
N ALA A 479 9.36 -24.60 9.21
CA ALA A 479 7.99 -24.81 9.67
C ALA A 479 7.25 -25.83 8.82
N PHE A 480 7.36 -25.76 7.49
CA PHE A 480 6.78 -26.75 6.58
C PHE A 480 7.31 -28.15 6.89
N ARG A 481 8.63 -28.29 7.05
CA ARG A 481 9.26 -29.58 7.36
C ARG A 481 8.76 -30.16 8.67
N GLU A 482 8.67 -29.35 9.72
CA GLU A 482 8.17 -29.79 11.02
C GLU A 482 6.72 -30.27 10.92
N ILE A 483 5.84 -29.47 10.33
CA ILE A 483 4.41 -29.77 10.22
C ILE A 483 4.17 -31.00 9.37
N CYS A 484 4.80 -31.08 8.19
CA CYS A 484 4.65 -32.24 7.30
C CYS A 484 5.27 -33.53 7.87
N SER A 485 6.10 -33.43 8.91
CA SER A 485 6.66 -34.58 9.61
C SER A 485 5.86 -34.98 10.85
N GLU A 486 4.79 -34.25 11.20
CA GLU A 486 3.95 -34.59 12.35
C GLU A 486 3.23 -35.93 12.10
N PRO A 487 3.18 -36.83 13.10
CA PRO A 487 2.49 -38.12 12.95
C PRO A 487 1.00 -37.91 12.63
N GLY A 488 0.52 -38.57 11.58
CA GLY A 488 -0.87 -38.44 11.13
C GLY A 488 -1.18 -37.22 10.26
N PHE A 489 -0.20 -36.35 9.97
CA PHE A 489 -0.40 -35.18 9.10
C PHE A 489 -0.97 -35.55 7.73
N GLU A 490 -0.41 -36.59 7.10
CA GLU A 490 -0.83 -37.02 5.76
C GLU A 490 -2.29 -37.48 5.74
N GLU A 491 -2.66 -38.32 6.70
CA GLU A 491 -4.02 -38.84 6.86
C GLU A 491 -5.00 -37.70 7.15
N HIS A 492 -4.60 -36.73 7.98
CA HIS A 492 -5.40 -35.55 8.31
C HIS A 492 -5.60 -34.62 7.10
N LEU A 493 -4.57 -34.47 6.26
CA LEU A 493 -4.63 -33.73 5.00
C LEU A 493 -5.53 -34.43 3.98
N GLU A 494 -5.37 -35.74 3.79
CA GLU A 494 -6.22 -36.52 2.89
C GLU A 494 -7.69 -36.48 3.32
N ALA A 495 -7.97 -36.66 4.62
CA ALA A 495 -9.31 -36.54 5.18
C ALA A 495 -9.94 -35.14 4.94
N THR A 496 -9.14 -34.08 5.02
CA THR A 496 -9.59 -32.71 4.70
C THR A 496 -9.95 -32.59 3.22
N LEU A 497 -9.11 -33.09 2.32
CA LEU A 497 -9.33 -33.00 0.87
C LEU A 497 -10.55 -33.82 0.43
N ASP A 498 -10.70 -35.03 0.96
CA ASP A 498 -11.85 -35.91 0.68
C ASP A 498 -13.14 -35.27 1.15
N ARG A 499 -13.15 -34.71 2.36
CA ARG A 499 -14.31 -34.01 2.91
C ARG A 499 -14.70 -32.78 2.08
N ILE A 500 -13.72 -31.99 1.62
CA ILE A 500 -13.99 -30.87 0.67
C ILE A 500 -14.63 -31.40 -0.62
N SER A 501 -14.09 -32.49 -1.18
CA SER A 501 -14.60 -33.11 -2.40
C SER A 501 -16.04 -33.61 -2.22
N ASP A 502 -16.35 -34.23 -1.09
CA ASP A 502 -17.69 -34.72 -0.76
C ASP A 502 -18.71 -33.58 -0.69
N ILE A 503 -18.39 -32.49 0.01
CA ILE A 503 -19.30 -31.34 0.11
C ILE A 503 -19.49 -30.67 -1.26
N GLU A 504 -18.43 -30.53 -2.06
CA GLU A 504 -18.56 -30.04 -3.44
C GLU A 504 -19.43 -30.95 -4.31
N SER A 505 -19.35 -32.28 -4.11
CA SER A 505 -20.13 -33.26 -4.84
C SER A 505 -21.64 -33.12 -4.54
N LEU A 506 -21.99 -32.90 -3.27
CA LEU A 506 -23.36 -32.64 -2.82
C LEU A 506 -23.91 -31.32 -3.39
N GLY A 507 -23.08 -30.28 -3.47
CA GLY A 507 -23.46 -29.02 -4.11
C GLY A 507 -23.70 -29.12 -5.62
N ARG A 508 -23.11 -30.14 -6.30
CA ARG A 508 -23.29 -30.39 -7.74
C ARG A 508 -24.47 -31.32 -8.04
N THR A 509 -24.96 -32.09 -7.07
CA THR A 509 -26.16 -32.91 -7.26
C THR A 509 -27.39 -32.02 -7.42
N ARG A 510 -27.97 -32.01 -8.63
CA ARG A 510 -29.25 -31.35 -8.90
C ARG A 510 -30.37 -32.13 -8.23
N GLU A 511 -31.08 -31.51 -7.30
CA GLU A 511 -32.33 -32.05 -6.78
C GLU A 511 -33.38 -32.08 -7.90
N VAL A 512 -33.91 -33.27 -8.22
CA VAL A 512 -35.06 -33.41 -9.13
C VAL A 512 -36.33 -33.37 -8.31
N THR A 513 -36.83 -32.17 -8.03
CA THR A 513 -38.12 -31.99 -7.35
C THR A 513 -39.25 -32.12 -8.38
N VAL A 514 -40.06 -33.18 -8.28
CA VAL A 514 -41.26 -33.36 -9.12
C VAL A 514 -42.40 -32.50 -8.54
N LYS A 515 -42.63 -31.33 -9.15
CA LYS A 515 -43.59 -30.32 -8.66
C LYS A 515 -45.04 -30.81 -8.55
N ASP A 516 -45.44 -31.79 -9.35
CA ASP A 516 -46.84 -32.29 -9.38
C ASP A 516 -47.23 -33.13 -8.15
N PHE A 517 -46.28 -33.44 -7.25
CA PHE A 517 -46.57 -34.05 -5.94
C PHE A 517 -46.75 -33.02 -4.81
N TRP A 518 -46.48 -31.74 -5.07
CA TRP A 518 -46.76 -30.67 -4.10
C TRP A 518 -48.28 -30.51 -3.92
N HIS A 519 -48.73 -30.22 -2.70
CA HIS A 519 -50.15 -30.16 -2.31
C HIS A 519 -50.96 -31.46 -2.50
N GLY A 520 -50.31 -32.63 -2.44
CA GLY A 520 -51.00 -33.93 -2.50
C GLY A 520 -51.44 -34.34 -3.90
N GLY A 521 -50.83 -33.77 -4.95
CA GLY A 521 -51.06 -34.21 -6.33
C GLY A 521 -50.67 -35.68 -6.53
N LYS A 522 -51.39 -36.35 -7.46
CA LYS A 522 -51.20 -37.76 -7.78
C LYS A 522 -51.22 -37.93 -9.29
N PHE A 523 -50.38 -38.83 -9.80
CA PHE A 523 -50.45 -39.28 -11.19
C PHE A 523 -51.35 -40.50 -11.28
N LYS A 524 -52.34 -40.44 -12.17
CA LYS A 524 -53.24 -41.56 -12.48
C LYS A 524 -52.95 -42.06 -13.89
N ALA A 525 -52.38 -43.26 -14.00
CA ALA A 525 -52.21 -43.96 -15.27
C ALA A 525 -53.33 -45.00 -15.43
N ILE A 526 -54.17 -44.82 -16.45
CA ILE A 526 -55.23 -45.77 -16.80
C ILE A 526 -54.70 -46.68 -17.90
N MET A 527 -54.58 -47.97 -17.60
CA MET A 527 -54.19 -48.99 -18.57
C MET A 527 -55.42 -49.44 -19.36
N ARG A 528 -55.31 -49.41 -20.69
CA ARG A 528 -56.39 -49.83 -21.61
C ARG A 528 -55.91 -50.98 -22.50
N ASP A 529 -56.80 -51.92 -22.81
CA ASP A 529 -56.55 -52.99 -23.78
C ASP A 529 -56.45 -52.43 -25.21
N ARG A 530 -56.01 -53.28 -26.16
CA ARG A 530 -55.92 -52.91 -27.60
C ARG A 530 -57.26 -52.51 -28.24
N LYS A 531 -58.39 -52.74 -27.56
CA LYS A 531 -59.75 -52.35 -27.96
C LYS A 531 -60.26 -51.12 -27.18
N GLY A 532 -59.40 -50.46 -26.41
CA GLY A 532 -59.69 -49.23 -25.67
C GLY A 532 -60.44 -49.40 -24.35
N ARG A 533 -60.63 -50.64 -23.86
CA ARG A 533 -61.33 -50.90 -22.59
C ARG A 533 -60.36 -50.83 -21.43
N GLU A 534 -60.76 -50.16 -20.34
CA GLU A 534 -59.94 -49.98 -19.15
C GLU A 534 -59.74 -51.32 -18.44
N THR A 535 -58.47 -51.72 -18.30
CA THR A 535 -58.06 -52.99 -17.69
C THR A 535 -57.49 -52.81 -16.29
N GLY A 536 -57.15 -51.58 -15.91
CA GLY A 536 -56.65 -51.27 -14.58
C GLY A 536 -56.22 -49.82 -14.45
N THR A 537 -56.06 -49.35 -13.23
CA THR A 537 -55.53 -48.02 -12.93
C THR A 537 -54.36 -48.16 -11.97
N LEU A 538 -53.26 -47.47 -12.27
CA LEU A 538 -52.14 -47.26 -11.37
C LEU A 538 -52.15 -45.80 -10.91
N GLU A 539 -52.30 -45.58 -9.60
CA GLU A 539 -52.16 -44.25 -8.99
C GLU A 539 -50.83 -44.18 -8.24
N ILE A 540 -49.98 -43.23 -8.61
CA ILE A 540 -48.71 -42.93 -7.93
C ILE A 540 -48.90 -41.57 -7.25
N GLY A 541 -48.72 -41.53 -5.93
CA GLY A 541 -48.99 -40.35 -5.10
C GLY A 541 -48.10 -40.33 -3.86
N VAL A 542 -48.03 -39.19 -3.19
CA VAL A 542 -47.37 -39.08 -1.88
C VAL A 542 -48.15 -39.91 -0.86
N VAL A 543 -47.51 -40.92 -0.28
CA VAL A 543 -48.08 -41.72 0.82
C VAL A 543 -47.97 -40.88 2.09
N LYS A 544 -49.11 -40.51 2.69
CA LYS A 544 -49.10 -39.88 4.01
C LYS A 544 -48.65 -40.93 5.04
N PRO A 545 -47.75 -40.60 5.98
CA PRO A 545 -47.37 -41.52 7.05
C PRO A 545 -48.63 -41.91 7.85
N GLU A 546 -48.78 -43.20 8.16
CA GLU A 546 -49.85 -43.70 9.03
C GLU A 546 -49.60 -43.20 10.45
N GLY A 547 -50.48 -42.34 11.00
CA GLY A 547 -50.37 -41.90 12.40
C GLY A 547 -50.93 -40.54 12.79
N GLU A 548 -51.84 -39.92 12.04
CA GLU A 548 -52.66 -38.81 12.55
C GLU A 548 -54.13 -39.14 12.28
N ASP A 549 -54.68 -39.99 13.15
CA ASP A 549 -56.14 -40.08 13.31
C ASP A 549 -56.60 -38.78 13.97
N ASP A 550 -57.48 -38.07 13.26
CA ASP A 550 -58.31 -36.96 13.74
C ASP A 550 -59.12 -37.45 14.96
N ASP A 551 -58.73 -37.04 16.17
CA ASP A 551 -59.67 -36.99 17.30
C ASP A 551 -60.65 -35.84 17.03
N GLY A 552 -61.80 -36.18 16.45
CA GLY A 552 -62.93 -35.28 16.30
C GLY A 552 -63.58 -34.96 17.64
N ASP A 553 -63.57 -33.68 18.00
CA ASP A 553 -64.45 -33.10 19.03
C ASP A 553 -65.88 -32.97 18.46
N ASP A 554 -66.83 -33.60 19.16
CA ASP A 554 -68.26 -33.23 19.21
C ASP A 554 -68.48 -32.02 20.14
#